data_AF-A0A1G8AWX5-F1
#
_entry.id   AF-A0A1G8AWX5-F1
#
_cell.length_a   1.000
_cell.length_b   1.000
_cell.length_c   1.000
_cell.angle_alpha   90.00
_cell.angle_beta   90.00
_cell.angle_gamma   90.00
#
_symmetry.space_group_name_H-M   'P 1'
#
loop_
_entity.id
_entity.type
_entity.pdbx_description
1 polymer ?
#
loop_
_entity_poly.entity_id
_entity_poly.type
_entity_poly.pdbx_seq_one_letter_code
_entity_poly.pdbx_strand_id
1 'polypeptide(L)' 'MVSSVNMLLRDEEFDSLESLCYAFSREPQEIKDYLLGHGFVWSEQQKQFRPIGYDK' A
#
# COMPACT_ATOMS: atom_id res chain seq x y z
N MET A 1 -5.34 9.22 2.29
CA MET A 1 -4.02 8.79 1.79
C MET A 1 -3.98 7.29 1.50
N VAL A 2 -4.28 6.41 2.45
CA VAL A 2 -4.38 4.95 2.19
C VAL A 2 -5.37 4.59 1.07
N SER A 3 -6.51 5.29 1.00
CA SER A 3 -7.52 5.08 -0.06
C SER A 3 -6.99 5.44 -1.45
N SER A 4 -6.13 6.45 -1.57
CA SER A 4 -5.54 6.86 -2.85
C SER A 4 -4.51 5.83 -3.34
N VAL A 5 -3.67 5.33 -2.43
CA VAL A 5 -2.72 4.24 -2.75
C VAL A 5 -3.47 2.99 -3.18
N ASN A 6 -4.52 2.61 -2.44
CA ASN A 6 -5.35 1.47 -2.81
C ASN A 6 -6.13 1.69 -4.12
N MET A 7 -6.57 2.91 -4.45
CA MET A 7 -7.20 3.22 -5.73
C MET A 7 -6.22 3.03 -6.90
N LEU A 8 -5.00 3.55 -6.78
CA LEU A 8 -3.97 3.41 -7.82
C LEU A 8 -3.54 1.96 -8.04
N LEU A 9 -3.48 1.15 -6.98
CA LEU A 9 -3.17 -0.28 -7.08
C LEU A 9 -4.33 -1.12 -7.61
N ARG A 10 -5.57 -0.66 -7.39
CA ARG A 10 -6.78 -1.37 -7.82
C ARG A 10 -7.12 -1.15 -9.29
N ASP A 11 -6.76 0.00 -9.86
CA ASP A 11 -6.98 0.32 -11.27
C ASP A 11 -6.02 -0.43 -12.23
N GLU A 12 -5.24 -1.39 -11.71
CA GLU A 12 -4.21 -2.15 -12.45
C GLU A 12 -3.12 -1.27 -13.10
N GLU A 13 -3.12 0.03 -12.81
CA GLU A 13 -2.12 0.99 -13.31
C GLU A 13 -0.71 0.65 -12.79
N PHE A 14 -0.64 -0.05 -11.65
CA PHE A 14 0.60 -0.54 -11.04
C PHE A 14 0.46 -1.99 -10.56
N ASP A 15 1.30 -2.89 -11.10
CA ASP A 15 1.32 -4.31 -10.74
C ASP A 15 1.71 -4.60 -9.28
N SER A 16 2.42 -3.67 -8.64
CA SER A 16 3.04 -3.85 -7.32
C SER A 16 3.25 -2.52 -6.61
N LEU A 17 3.31 -2.57 -5.27
CA LEU A 17 3.64 -1.42 -4.44
C LEU A 17 4.99 -0.81 -4.83
N GLU A 18 5.97 -1.63 -5.20
CA GLU A 18 7.28 -1.16 -5.69
C GLU A 18 7.19 -0.26 -6.92
N SER A 19 6.44 -0.68 -7.95
CA SER A 19 6.24 0.11 -9.17
C SER A 19 5.59 1.46 -8.88
N LEU A 20 4.58 1.47 -7.99
CA LEU A 20 3.94 2.70 -7.53
C LEU A 20 4.94 3.59 -6.77
N CYS A 21 5.71 3.03 -5.84
CA CYS A 21 6.68 3.79 -5.06
C CYS A 21 7.77 4.38 -5.96
N TYR A 22 8.26 3.62 -6.95
CA TYR A 22 9.23 4.09 -7.93
C TYR A 22 8.69 5.25 -8.78
N ALA A 23 7.43 5.19 -9.21
CA ALA A 23 6.77 6.26 -9.96
C ALA A 23 6.69 7.59 -9.17
N PHE A 24 6.58 7.50 -7.84
CA PHE A 24 6.58 8.65 -6.94
C PHE A 24 7.96 8.96 -6.32
N SER A 25 9.03 8.28 -6.76
CA SER A 25 10.38 8.39 -6.18
C SER A 25 10.41 8.23 -4.65
N ARG A 26 9.68 7.22 -4.16
CA ARG A 26 9.59 6.84 -2.74
C ARG A 26 10.11 5.43 -2.53
N GLU A 27 10.59 5.13 -1.34
CA GLU A 27 10.87 3.75 -0.97
C GLU A 27 9.60 3.04 -0.48
N PRO A 28 9.35 1.79 -0.90
CA PRO A 28 8.19 1.01 -0.44
C PRO A 28 8.16 0.86 1.08
N GLN A 29 9.35 0.76 1.69
CA GLN A 29 9.50 0.61 3.12
C GLN A 29 9.00 1.85 3.88
N GLU A 30 9.30 3.07 3.40
CA GLU A 30 8.84 4.31 4.03
C GLU A 30 7.31 4.37 4.12
N ILE A 31 6.61 3.98 3.04
CA ILE A 31 5.15 3.97 3.01
C ILE A 31 4.58 2.86 3.90
N LYS A 32 5.22 1.69 3.93
CA LYS A 32 4.83 0.59 4.82
C LYS A 32 4.96 1.01 6.29
N ASP A 33 6.08 1.60 6.70
CA ASP A 33 6.31 2.06 8.07
C ASP A 33 5.36 3.21 8.46
N TYR A 34 5.16 4.18 7.57
CA TYR A 34 4.22 5.26 7.79
C TYR A 34 2.81 4.72 8.02
N LEU A 35 2.32 3.87 7.11
CA LEU A 35 0.96 3.31 7.21
C LEU A 35 0.83 2.35 8.39
N LEU A 36 1.88 1.64 8.76
CA LEU A 36 1.93 0.80 9.96
C LEU A 36 1.73 1.62 11.24
N GLY A 37 2.42 2.76 11.37
CA GLY A 37 2.22 3.70 12.49
C GLY A 37 0.80 4.26 12.55
N HIS A 38 0.09 4.28 11.42
CA HIS A 38 -1.31 4.68 11.30
C HIS A 38 -2.31 3.52 11.40
N GLY A 39 -1.86 2.30 11.70
CA GLY A 39 -2.73 1.13 11.90
C GLY A 39 -3.12 0.40 10.62
N PHE A 40 -2.33 0.52 9.54
CA PHE A 40 -2.52 -0.19 8.28
C PHE A 40 -1.33 -1.09 7.95
N VAL A 41 -1.60 -2.30 7.45
CA VAL A 41 -0.60 -3.27 7.01
C VAL A 41 -0.76 -3.58 5.54
N TRP A 42 0.35 -3.79 4.85
CA TRP A 42 0.36 -4.22 3.46
C TRP A 42 -0.06 -5.70 3.35
N SER A 43 -1.01 -5.99 2.48
CA SER A 43 -1.41 -7.35 2.14
C SER A 43 -0.88 -7.71 0.75
N GLU A 44 0.11 -8.59 0.68
CA GLU A 44 0.66 -9.12 -0.57
C GLU A 44 -0.42 -9.86 -1.40
N GLN A 45 -1.30 -10.62 -0.74
CA GLN A 45 -2.34 -11.40 -1.42
C GLN A 45 -3.38 -10.52 -2.14
N GLN A 46 -3.78 -9.43 -1.49
CA GLN A 46 -4.80 -8.52 -2.02
C GLN A 46 -4.18 -7.31 -2.72
N LYS A 47 -2.84 -7.20 -2.73
CA LYS A 47 -2.06 -6.06 -3.23
C LYS A 47 -2.60 -4.70 -2.75
N GLN A 48 -2.98 -4.60 -1.48
CA GLN A 48 -3.54 -3.39 -0.89
C GLN A 48 -3.20 -3.23 0.58
N PHE A 49 -3.27 -2.00 1.08
CA PHE A 49 -3.19 -1.73 2.51
C PHE A 49 -4.53 -1.99 3.20
N ARG A 50 -4.50 -2.69 4.32
CA ARG A 50 -5.66 -3.04 5.14
C ARG A 50 -5.45 -2.60 6.58
N PRO A 51 -6.51 -2.23 7.32
CA PRO A 51 -6.36 -1.95 8.74
C PRO A 51 -5.89 -3.19 9.49
N ILE A 52 -5.00 -3.00 10.46
CA ILE A 52 -4.48 -4.07 11.31
C ILE A 52 -5.67 -4.75 12.03
N GLY A 53 -5.74 -6.07 11.92
CA GLY A 53 -6.82 -6.86 12.53
C GLY A 53 -8.09 -7.04 11.68
N TYR A 54 -8.09 -6.57 10.43
CA TYR A 54 -9.23 -6.78 9.51
C TYR A 54 -9.29 -8.21 8.91
N ASP A 55 -8.18 -8.97 8.98
CA ASP A 55 -8.11 -10.39 8.56
C ASP A 55 -8.49 -11.34 9.72
N LYS A 56 -9.59 -11.04 10.42
CA LYS A 56 -10.23 -11.93 11.40
C LYS A 56 -11.46 -12.62 10.81
#